data_AF-A0A8J2QDP0-F1
#
_entry.id   AF-A0A8J2QDP0-F1
#
_cell.length_a   1.000
_cell.length_b   1.000
_cell.length_c   1.000
_cell.angle_alpha   90.00
_cell.angle_beta   90.00
_cell.angle_gamma   90.00
#
_symmetry.space_group_name_H-M   'P 1'
#
loop_
_entity.id
_entity.type
_entity.pdbx_description
1 polymer ?
#
loop_
_entity_poly.entity_id
_entity_poly.type
_entity_poly.pdbx_seq_one_letter_code
_entity_poly.pdbx_strand_id
1 'polypeptide(L)'
;MYNKTSATLMLQTIMVLMEKQNSTVTNFPSTFLEDAEIERCYGLYGCFSKAYPWTEHRPDNYFPASPESLGVRYAVFTRRNRKIPVLLHADDTAKIKNANLDSSGPFYFISHGFLEGGHKLWIQHMADALLNLKGNDAATVVVVDWRRGSQPPYGQAVANIRLVGAMTAHLIKNIYDVLQLSNLDTFHFIGHSLGAHLGGYCGHALQKKFNLKLGRITGLDPAAPYFSNTVTLVRLDKSDAQYVDIIHSNAMPLYFSGFGISEPIGHVDFFPNGGSVQPGCKNDKPYQGIDNDMYSQVVKYVSCNHERSYELFTESVAPLCPFMAIQCKSYEAFLEGNCTTCDKKHICVPIGFHSQSFYKRLQSNGLVDTNTNIALYAMTGSTKPFCRVHYEVTIKVSNSTESRIHGPDVGRVSITLVDRNNNKSDHKLMNDEQ
;
A
#
# COMPACT_ATOMS: atom_id res chain seq x y z
N MET A 1 -26.39 -6.09 22.57
CA MET A 1 -25.62 -7.18 21.94
C MET A 1 -26.09 -7.32 20.50
N TYR A 2 -25.42 -6.67 19.55
CA TYR A 2 -25.76 -6.77 18.13
C TYR A 2 -24.73 -7.66 17.43
N ASN A 3 -25.27 -8.56 16.60
CA ASN A 3 -24.63 -9.72 15.99
C ASN A 3 -23.61 -9.30 14.90
N LYS A 4 -22.37 -8.97 15.30
CA LYS A 4 -21.26 -8.56 14.41
C LYS A 4 -20.67 -9.72 13.57
N THR A 5 -21.10 -10.95 13.81
CA THR A 5 -20.61 -12.17 13.16
C THR A 5 -21.14 -12.37 11.74
N SER A 6 -22.25 -11.73 11.37
CA SER A 6 -22.96 -12.04 10.12
C SER A 6 -22.31 -11.47 8.86
N ALA A 7 -21.65 -10.31 8.92
CA ALA A 7 -20.98 -9.70 7.76
C ALA A 7 -19.64 -10.39 7.45
N THR A 8 -18.91 -10.79 8.49
CA THR A 8 -17.64 -11.52 8.39
C THR A 8 -17.83 -12.92 7.82
N LEU A 9 -18.83 -13.66 8.33
CA LEU A 9 -19.20 -14.95 7.72
C LEU A 9 -19.65 -14.75 6.28
N MET A 10 -20.36 -13.67 5.96
CA MET A 10 -20.81 -13.43 4.59
C MET A 10 -19.65 -13.13 3.64
N LEU A 11 -18.60 -12.40 4.02
CA LEU A 11 -17.44 -12.16 3.14
C LEU A 11 -16.56 -13.40 2.98
N GLN A 12 -16.31 -14.17 4.05
CA GLN A 12 -15.62 -15.45 3.94
C GLN A 12 -16.43 -16.44 3.09
N THR A 13 -17.75 -16.47 3.30
CA THR A 13 -18.66 -17.27 2.50
C THR A 13 -18.75 -16.73 1.08
N ILE A 14 -18.61 -15.43 0.80
CA ILE A 14 -18.54 -14.87 -0.55
C ILE A 14 -17.22 -15.26 -1.21
N MET A 15 -16.07 -15.15 -0.54
CA MET A 15 -14.80 -15.62 -1.09
C MET A 15 -14.85 -17.12 -1.42
N VAL A 16 -15.43 -17.93 -0.53
CA VAL A 16 -15.63 -19.38 -0.71
C VAL A 16 -16.76 -19.72 -1.69
N LEU A 17 -17.83 -18.92 -1.79
CA LEU A 17 -18.97 -19.15 -2.70
C LEU A 17 -18.65 -18.65 -4.11
N MET A 18 -17.83 -17.61 -4.28
CA MET A 18 -17.26 -17.22 -5.57
C MET A 18 -16.32 -18.29 -6.11
N GLU A 19 -15.70 -19.07 -5.23
CA GLU A 19 -14.94 -20.29 -5.55
C GLU A 19 -15.86 -21.45 -6.01
N LYS A 20 -17.05 -21.56 -5.40
CA LYS A 20 -18.03 -22.63 -5.69
C LYS A 20 -18.98 -22.36 -6.85
N GLN A 21 -19.31 -21.10 -7.16
CA GLN A 21 -20.28 -20.77 -8.22
C GLN A 21 -19.79 -21.02 -9.65
N ASN A 22 -18.49 -21.31 -9.85
CA ASN A 22 -17.91 -21.68 -11.14
C ASN A 22 -17.33 -23.12 -11.19
N SER A 23 -17.49 -23.91 -10.13
CA SER A 23 -17.00 -25.30 -10.09
C SER A 23 -18.14 -26.31 -10.18
N THR A 24 -18.61 -26.60 -11.39
CA THR A 24 -19.26 -27.89 -11.68
C THR A 24 -18.18 -28.92 -11.95
N VAL A 25 -17.51 -29.44 -10.92
CA VAL A 25 -16.68 -30.65 -11.06
C VAL A 25 -16.83 -31.54 -9.83
N THR A 26 -17.93 -32.27 -9.75
CA THR A 26 -17.94 -33.57 -9.07
C THR A 26 -17.62 -34.63 -10.11
N ASN A 27 -16.34 -34.83 -10.40
CA ASN A 27 -15.84 -36.04 -11.05
C ASN A 27 -14.45 -36.34 -10.47
N PHE A 28 -14.36 -37.35 -9.60
CA PHE A 28 -13.09 -37.92 -9.20
C PHE A 28 -12.50 -38.67 -10.41
N PRO A 29 -11.29 -38.34 -10.89
CA PRO A 29 -10.64 -39.16 -11.89
C PRO A 29 -10.03 -40.38 -11.20
N SER A 30 -10.59 -41.55 -11.49
CA SER A 30 -9.96 -42.83 -11.24
C SER A 30 -8.90 -43.09 -12.32
N THR A 31 -7.70 -42.53 -12.14
CA THR A 31 -6.41 -43.01 -12.71
C THR A 31 -5.31 -42.02 -12.37
N PHE A 32 -4.32 -42.46 -11.58
CA PHE A 32 -3.02 -41.79 -11.47
C PHE A 32 -2.28 -41.95 -12.80
N LEU A 33 -2.15 -40.87 -13.58
CA LEU A 33 -1.05 -40.56 -14.52
C LEU A 33 -1.44 -39.34 -15.38
N GLU A 34 -0.78 -38.21 -15.14
CA GLU A 34 -0.34 -37.25 -16.17
C GLU A 34 0.68 -36.33 -15.49
N ASP A 35 1.84 -36.11 -16.11
CA ASP A 35 2.89 -35.20 -15.62
C ASP A 35 2.28 -33.83 -15.34
N ALA A 36 1.98 -33.53 -14.08
CA ALA A 36 1.35 -32.27 -13.72
C ALA A 36 2.29 -31.14 -14.16
N GLU A 37 1.88 -30.37 -15.17
CA GLU A 37 2.65 -29.23 -15.68
C GLU A 37 3.04 -28.34 -14.48
N ILE A 38 4.33 -28.34 -14.14
CA ILE A 38 4.89 -27.61 -12.99
C ILE A 38 5.35 -26.21 -13.36
N GLU A 39 5.54 -25.94 -14.65
CA GLU A 39 6.06 -24.68 -15.17
C GLU A 39 5.41 -24.34 -16.52
N ARG A 40 5.07 -23.06 -16.70
CA ARG A 40 4.52 -22.54 -17.96
C ARG A 40 5.25 -21.27 -18.39
N CYS A 41 5.62 -21.18 -19.66
CA CYS A 41 6.38 -20.06 -20.21
C CYS A 41 5.52 -19.11 -21.06
N TYR A 42 5.79 -17.80 -20.94
CA TYR A 42 5.08 -16.72 -21.65
C TYR A 42 6.04 -15.90 -22.49
N GLY A 43 6.62 -16.53 -23.51
CA GLY A 43 7.55 -15.88 -24.44
C GLY A 43 8.67 -15.14 -23.72
N LEU A 44 8.88 -13.87 -24.09
CA LEU A 44 9.93 -13.02 -23.50
C LEU A 44 9.77 -12.78 -21.99
N TYR A 45 8.57 -12.97 -21.43
CA TYR A 45 8.32 -12.81 -19.99
C TYR A 45 8.81 -14.00 -19.14
N GLY A 46 9.28 -15.08 -19.77
CA GLY A 46 9.89 -16.22 -19.09
C GLY A 46 8.88 -17.22 -18.52
N CYS A 47 9.35 -18.09 -17.63
CA CYS A 47 8.59 -19.24 -17.13
C CYS A 47 8.17 -19.08 -15.67
N PHE A 48 6.98 -19.58 -15.36
CA PHE A 48 6.33 -19.44 -14.07
C PHE A 48 6.01 -20.82 -13.52
N SER A 49 6.72 -21.18 -12.46
CA SER A 49 6.50 -22.44 -11.77
C SER A 49 5.34 -22.36 -10.78
N LYS A 50 4.64 -23.48 -10.60
CA LYS A 50 3.74 -23.73 -9.46
C LYS A 50 4.44 -24.45 -8.31
N ALA A 51 5.66 -24.96 -8.49
CA ALA A 51 6.40 -25.64 -7.42
C ALA A 51 6.74 -24.69 -6.25
N TYR A 52 7.21 -25.25 -5.14
CA TYR A 52 7.74 -24.47 -4.02
C TYR A 52 8.72 -23.37 -4.51
N PRO A 53 8.64 -22.13 -3.99
CA PRO A 53 7.79 -21.69 -2.87
C PRO A 53 6.36 -21.24 -3.25
N TRP A 54 5.96 -21.38 -4.51
CA TRP A 54 4.68 -20.84 -5.01
C TRP A 54 3.44 -21.64 -4.58
N THR A 55 3.61 -22.85 -4.06
CA THR A 55 2.54 -23.66 -3.43
C THR A 55 2.31 -23.34 -1.95
N GLU A 56 3.31 -22.78 -1.26
CA GLU A 56 3.26 -22.61 0.19
C GLU A 56 2.34 -21.43 0.57
N HIS A 57 1.45 -21.64 1.55
CA HIS A 57 0.42 -20.67 1.94
C HIS A 57 -0.51 -20.21 0.79
N ARG A 58 -0.62 -21.00 -0.29
CA ARG A 58 -1.45 -20.75 -1.46
C ARG A 58 -2.28 -21.99 -1.80
N PRO A 59 -3.47 -22.18 -1.19
CA PRO A 59 -4.27 -23.39 -1.38
C PRO A 59 -4.66 -23.60 -2.85
N ASP A 60 -5.00 -22.52 -3.55
CA ASP A 60 -5.31 -22.53 -5.00
C ASP A 60 -4.18 -21.87 -5.79
N ASN A 61 -3.27 -22.69 -6.30
CA ASN A 61 -2.12 -22.23 -7.05
C ASN A 61 -2.32 -22.41 -8.56
N TYR A 62 -2.57 -21.30 -9.24
CA TYR A 62 -2.79 -21.26 -10.68
C TYR A 62 -1.54 -20.82 -11.44
N PHE A 63 -1.47 -21.18 -12.72
CA PHE A 63 -0.62 -20.45 -13.65
C PHE A 63 -1.23 -19.08 -13.94
N PRO A 64 -0.41 -18.04 -14.22
CA PRO A 64 -0.94 -16.79 -14.74
C PRO A 64 -1.84 -17.00 -15.97
N ALA A 65 -2.82 -16.13 -16.19
CA ALA A 65 -3.53 -16.12 -17.47
C ALA A 65 -2.61 -15.63 -18.61
N SER A 66 -2.97 -15.91 -19.86
CA SER A 66 -2.16 -15.46 -21.01
C SER A 66 -2.10 -13.92 -21.08
N PRO A 67 -1.03 -13.31 -21.64
CA PRO A 67 -0.91 -11.87 -21.81
C PRO A 67 -2.12 -11.21 -22.49
N GLU A 68 -2.71 -11.87 -23.47
CA GLU A 68 -3.88 -11.40 -24.22
C GLU A 68 -5.15 -11.38 -23.35
N SER A 69 -5.29 -12.38 -22.47
CA SER A 69 -6.39 -12.47 -21.51
C SER A 69 -6.25 -11.43 -20.40
N LEU A 70 -5.03 -11.24 -19.88
CA LEU A 70 -4.72 -10.18 -18.91
C LEU A 70 -4.97 -8.79 -19.50
N GLY A 71 -4.69 -8.61 -20.80
CA GLY A 71 -4.95 -7.37 -21.54
C GLY A 71 -4.37 -6.14 -20.85
N VAL A 72 -3.16 -6.26 -20.29
CA VAL A 72 -2.50 -5.21 -19.52
C VAL A 72 -2.28 -3.99 -20.40
N ARG A 73 -2.63 -2.81 -19.89
CA ARG A 73 -2.43 -1.52 -20.55
C ARG A 73 -1.63 -0.59 -19.66
N TYR A 74 -0.72 0.15 -20.26
CA TYR A 74 0.09 1.14 -19.56
C TYR A 74 -0.34 2.53 -20.01
N ALA A 75 -1.21 3.17 -19.24
CA ALA A 75 -1.72 4.49 -19.55
C ALA A 75 -0.75 5.57 -19.05
N VAL A 76 -0.14 6.29 -19.98
CA VAL A 76 0.90 7.28 -19.69
C VAL A 76 0.33 8.69 -19.68
N PHE A 77 0.51 9.36 -18.54
CA PHE A 77 0.13 10.74 -18.30
C PHE A 77 1.37 11.59 -18.01
N THR A 78 1.39 12.77 -18.61
CA THR A 78 2.35 13.85 -18.32
C THR A 78 1.56 15.14 -18.14
N ARG A 79 2.22 16.24 -17.76
CA ARG A 79 1.56 17.55 -17.71
C ARG A 79 0.92 17.97 -19.05
N ARG A 80 1.42 17.45 -20.17
CA ARG A 80 0.95 17.77 -21.53
C ARG A 80 -0.31 17.01 -21.93
N ASN A 81 -0.59 15.85 -21.35
CA ASN A 81 -1.66 14.95 -21.79
C ASN A 81 -2.47 14.36 -20.61
N ARG A 82 -3.00 15.23 -19.75
CA ARG A 82 -3.71 14.82 -18.52
C ARG A 82 -5.04 14.09 -18.73
N LYS A 83 -5.75 14.39 -19.82
CA LYS A 83 -7.09 13.84 -20.08
C LYS A 83 -7.07 12.58 -20.93
N ILE A 84 -6.12 12.50 -21.87
CA ILE A 84 -6.03 11.41 -22.84
C ILE A 84 -4.62 10.82 -22.71
N PRO A 85 -4.47 9.63 -22.10
CA PRO A 85 -3.16 9.01 -21.94
C PRO A 85 -2.63 8.48 -23.27
N VAL A 86 -1.31 8.42 -23.39
CA VAL A 86 -0.67 7.56 -24.41
C VAL A 86 -0.72 6.13 -23.88
N LEU A 87 -1.29 5.21 -24.66
CA LEU A 87 -1.35 3.79 -24.28
C LEU A 87 -0.13 3.05 -24.80
N LEU A 88 0.66 2.52 -23.87
CA LEU A 88 1.81 1.66 -24.16
C LEU A 88 1.46 0.18 -23.90
N HIS A 89 2.23 -0.68 -24.59
CA HIS A 89 2.34 -2.11 -24.31
C HIS A 89 3.78 -2.44 -23.96
N ALA A 90 4.00 -3.54 -23.24
CA ALA A 90 5.32 -3.87 -22.71
C ALA A 90 6.37 -4.14 -23.82
N ASP A 91 5.94 -4.58 -25.00
CA ASP A 91 6.76 -5.00 -26.14
C ASP A 91 6.81 -3.98 -27.30
N ASP A 92 6.04 -2.89 -27.24
CA ASP A 92 5.91 -1.91 -28.32
C ASP A 92 6.91 -0.73 -28.16
N THR A 93 8.18 -0.98 -28.51
CA THR A 93 9.25 0.04 -28.41
C THR A 93 9.04 1.25 -29.34
N ALA A 94 8.35 1.07 -30.46
CA ALA A 94 8.06 2.16 -31.39
C ALA A 94 7.10 3.18 -30.77
N LYS A 95 6.06 2.72 -30.06
CA LYS A 95 5.18 3.64 -29.32
C LYS A 95 5.89 4.36 -28.19
N ILE A 96 6.85 3.72 -27.51
CA ILE A 96 7.64 4.38 -26.46
C ILE A 96 8.44 5.56 -27.05
N LYS A 97 9.10 5.35 -28.19
CA LYS A 97 9.82 6.42 -28.90
C LYS A 97 8.89 7.58 -29.27
N ASN A 98 7.69 7.28 -29.73
CA ASN A 98 6.70 8.28 -30.14
C ASN A 98 5.95 8.94 -28.96
N ALA A 99 6.06 8.40 -27.75
CA ALA A 99 5.41 8.94 -26.55
C ALA A 99 6.08 10.22 -26.02
N ASN A 100 7.26 10.59 -26.56
CA ASN A 100 8.02 11.79 -26.18
C ASN A 100 8.24 11.93 -24.67
N LEU A 101 8.58 10.81 -24.01
CA LEU A 101 8.86 10.78 -22.57
C LEU A 101 10.12 11.58 -22.27
N ASP A 102 10.10 12.37 -21.19
CA ASP A 102 11.22 13.20 -20.78
C ASP A 102 12.11 12.43 -19.79
N SER A 103 13.34 12.15 -20.18
CA SER A 103 14.30 11.39 -19.38
C SER A 103 14.85 12.16 -18.17
N SER A 104 14.68 13.48 -18.12
CA SER A 104 15.14 14.30 -17.00
C SER A 104 14.21 14.26 -15.78
N GLY A 105 12.98 13.78 -15.96
CA GLY A 105 11.96 13.72 -14.92
C GLY A 105 11.81 12.35 -14.24
N PRO A 106 11.10 12.32 -13.11
CA PRO A 106 10.78 11.06 -12.43
C PRO A 106 9.70 10.26 -13.18
N PHE A 107 9.78 8.93 -13.06
CA PHE A 107 8.79 7.99 -13.58
C PHE A 107 8.03 7.34 -12.42
N TYR A 108 6.74 7.61 -12.32
CA TYR A 108 5.85 7.01 -11.31
C TYR A 108 5.00 5.93 -11.95
N PHE A 109 5.09 4.70 -11.46
CA PHE A 109 4.20 3.61 -11.88
C PHE A 109 3.14 3.42 -10.80
N ILE A 110 1.85 3.50 -11.15
CA ILE A 110 0.75 3.32 -10.20
C ILE A 110 -0.01 2.05 -10.56
N SER A 111 -0.15 1.13 -9.61
CA SER A 111 -0.90 -0.12 -9.80
C SER A 111 -1.98 -0.32 -8.75
N HIS A 112 -3.15 -0.75 -9.22
CA HIS A 112 -4.32 -1.05 -8.42
C HIS A 112 -4.32 -2.49 -7.86
N GLY A 113 -5.32 -2.79 -7.03
CA GLY A 113 -5.50 -4.08 -6.38
C GLY A 113 -6.48 -5.04 -7.05
N PHE A 114 -6.92 -6.01 -6.24
CA PHE A 114 -8.00 -6.96 -6.55
C PHE A 114 -9.34 -6.21 -6.74
N LEU A 115 -10.19 -6.67 -7.67
CA LEU A 115 -11.48 -6.05 -8.03
C LEU A 115 -11.41 -4.61 -8.54
N GLU A 116 -10.21 -4.07 -8.77
CA GLU A 116 -9.99 -2.72 -9.26
C GLU A 116 -9.50 -2.67 -10.71
N GLY A 117 -9.36 -1.45 -11.23
CA GLY A 117 -8.81 -1.18 -12.55
C GLY A 117 -8.14 0.19 -12.60
N GLY A 118 -7.36 0.46 -13.64
CA GLY A 118 -6.62 1.72 -13.81
C GLY A 118 -7.47 3.00 -13.90
N HIS A 119 -8.80 2.86 -14.04
CA HIS A 119 -9.75 3.96 -14.19
C HIS A 119 -10.32 4.50 -12.87
N LYS A 120 -9.88 3.98 -11.71
CA LYS A 120 -10.39 4.42 -10.40
C LYS A 120 -9.97 5.87 -10.11
N LEU A 121 -10.88 6.61 -9.47
CA LEU A 121 -10.67 8.04 -9.17
C LEU A 121 -9.44 8.28 -8.28
N TRP A 122 -9.13 7.38 -7.35
CA TRP A 122 -7.95 7.53 -6.49
C TRP A 122 -6.64 7.52 -7.29
N ILE A 123 -6.57 6.74 -8.37
CA ILE A 123 -5.41 6.69 -9.29
C ILE A 123 -5.28 8.02 -10.02
N GLN A 124 -6.39 8.56 -10.51
CA GLN A 124 -6.40 9.88 -11.16
C GLN A 124 -5.95 10.97 -10.18
N HIS A 125 -6.51 10.99 -8.96
CA HIS A 125 -6.12 11.98 -7.94
C HIS A 125 -4.63 11.88 -7.58
N MET A 126 -4.09 10.66 -7.48
CA MET A 126 -2.66 10.45 -7.21
C MET A 126 -1.80 10.89 -8.38
N ALA A 127 -2.16 10.53 -9.62
CA ALA A 127 -1.47 10.96 -10.82
C ALA A 127 -1.45 12.49 -10.93
N ASP A 128 -2.58 13.15 -10.68
CA ASP A 128 -2.67 14.60 -10.69
C ASP A 128 -1.84 15.23 -9.57
N ALA A 129 -1.84 14.68 -8.36
CA ALA A 129 -1.01 15.15 -7.25
C ALA A 129 0.49 15.09 -7.61
N LEU A 130 0.94 13.95 -8.15
CA LEU A 130 2.33 13.74 -8.56
C LEU A 130 2.73 14.68 -9.72
N LEU A 131 1.87 14.83 -10.72
CA LEU A 131 2.12 15.73 -11.85
C LEU A 131 2.05 17.20 -11.44
N ASN A 132 1.25 17.58 -10.44
CA ASN A 132 1.14 18.96 -9.94
C ASN A 132 2.28 19.37 -9.00
N LEU A 133 3.04 18.41 -8.47
CA LEU A 133 4.13 18.69 -7.54
C LEU A 133 5.15 19.66 -8.16
N LYS A 134 5.56 20.69 -7.42
CA LYS A 134 6.57 21.64 -7.87
C LYS A 134 7.88 20.91 -8.18
N GLY A 135 8.44 21.12 -9.37
CA GLY A 135 9.64 20.42 -9.85
C GLY A 135 9.36 19.16 -10.68
N ASN A 136 8.10 18.70 -10.75
CA ASN A 136 7.69 17.56 -11.58
C ASN A 136 7.22 17.98 -12.99
N ASP A 137 7.85 19.01 -13.58
CA ASP A 137 7.53 19.49 -14.92
C ASP A 137 7.76 18.43 -16.00
N ALA A 138 8.83 17.66 -15.86
CA ALA A 138 9.24 16.55 -16.72
C ALA A 138 8.69 15.17 -16.27
N ALA A 139 7.86 15.12 -15.22
CA ALA A 139 7.43 13.84 -14.65
C ALA A 139 6.50 13.06 -15.59
N THR A 140 6.67 11.74 -15.56
CA THR A 140 5.82 10.77 -16.26
C THR A 140 5.12 9.89 -15.24
N VAL A 141 3.79 9.80 -15.32
CA VAL A 141 2.98 8.84 -14.55
C VAL A 141 2.48 7.76 -15.48
N VAL A 142 2.72 6.50 -15.13
CA VAL A 142 2.30 5.31 -15.87
C VAL A 142 1.34 4.51 -14.99
N VAL A 143 0.07 4.46 -15.37
CA VAL A 143 -0.92 3.60 -14.70
C VAL A 143 -0.82 2.19 -15.28
N VAL A 144 -0.51 1.22 -14.42
CA VAL A 144 -0.47 -0.21 -14.75
C VAL A 144 -1.89 -0.76 -14.60
N ASP A 145 -2.67 -0.75 -15.69
CA ASP A 145 -4.04 -1.24 -15.71
C ASP A 145 -4.07 -2.73 -16.08
N TRP A 146 -4.34 -3.57 -15.09
CA TRP A 146 -4.47 -5.02 -15.22
C TRP A 146 -5.87 -5.50 -14.81
N ARG A 147 -6.90 -4.63 -14.97
CA ARG A 147 -8.28 -4.85 -14.52
C ARG A 147 -8.91 -6.20 -14.90
N ARG A 148 -8.51 -6.79 -16.03
CA ARG A 148 -9.07 -8.08 -16.49
C ARG A 148 -8.49 -9.23 -15.68
N GLY A 149 -7.22 -9.12 -15.29
CA GLY A 149 -6.53 -10.09 -14.45
C GLY A 149 -6.74 -9.90 -12.94
N SER A 150 -7.33 -8.78 -12.51
CA SER A 150 -7.63 -8.49 -11.10
C SER A 150 -8.97 -8.99 -10.60
N GLN A 151 -9.75 -9.62 -11.49
CA GLN A 151 -11.08 -10.15 -11.16
C GLN A 151 -10.99 -11.54 -10.49
N PRO A 152 -12.06 -12.01 -9.84
CA PRO A 152 -12.12 -13.32 -9.23
C PRO A 152 -11.84 -14.46 -10.24
N PRO A 153 -11.34 -15.62 -9.77
CA PRO A 153 -11.07 -15.95 -8.36
C PRO A 153 -9.78 -15.30 -7.82
N TYR A 154 -9.70 -15.09 -6.51
CA TYR A 154 -8.57 -14.40 -5.87
C TYR A 154 -7.22 -15.09 -6.13
N GLY A 155 -7.15 -16.43 -6.03
CA GLY A 155 -5.94 -17.19 -6.34
C GLY A 155 -5.42 -16.97 -7.77
N GLN A 156 -6.34 -16.82 -8.74
CA GLN A 156 -5.95 -16.52 -10.13
C GLN A 156 -5.40 -15.09 -10.25
N ALA A 157 -6.00 -14.10 -9.57
CA ALA A 157 -5.46 -12.75 -9.52
C ALA A 157 -4.05 -12.70 -8.88
N VAL A 158 -3.84 -13.47 -7.81
CA VAL A 158 -2.51 -13.67 -7.18
C VAL A 158 -1.50 -14.26 -8.16
N ALA A 159 -1.90 -15.25 -8.96
CA ALA A 159 -1.03 -15.81 -9.99
C ALA A 159 -0.73 -14.78 -11.10
N ASN A 160 -1.73 -14.03 -11.53
CA ASN A 160 -1.64 -13.05 -12.62
C ASN A 160 -0.60 -11.96 -12.33
N ILE A 161 -0.57 -11.41 -11.11
CA ILE A 161 0.36 -10.33 -10.78
C ILE A 161 1.84 -10.72 -10.92
N ARG A 162 2.18 -12.03 -10.88
CA ARG A 162 3.55 -12.51 -11.17
C ARG A 162 3.93 -12.19 -12.61
N LEU A 163 3.04 -12.50 -13.55
CA LEU A 163 3.26 -12.21 -14.98
C LEU A 163 3.16 -10.72 -15.27
N VAL A 164 2.19 -10.00 -14.67
CA VAL A 164 2.07 -8.54 -14.85
C VAL A 164 3.31 -7.81 -14.33
N GLY A 165 3.90 -8.27 -13.21
CA GLY A 165 5.18 -7.76 -12.71
C GLY A 165 6.31 -7.94 -13.71
N ALA A 166 6.45 -9.13 -14.29
CA ALA A 166 7.44 -9.38 -15.35
C ALA A 166 7.19 -8.51 -16.60
N MET A 167 5.93 -8.39 -17.06
CA MET A 167 5.58 -7.54 -18.19
C MET A 167 5.95 -6.07 -17.93
N THR A 168 5.71 -5.59 -16.71
CA THR A 168 6.02 -4.21 -16.33
C THR A 168 7.53 -3.97 -16.22
N ALA A 169 8.30 -4.97 -15.76
CA ALA A 169 9.75 -4.93 -15.80
C ALA A 169 10.30 -4.81 -17.23
N HIS A 170 9.72 -5.54 -18.18
CA HIS A 170 10.07 -5.42 -19.60
C HIS A 170 9.73 -4.04 -20.18
N LEU A 171 8.58 -3.46 -19.83
CA LEU A 171 8.26 -2.08 -20.22
C LEU A 171 9.30 -1.09 -19.67
N ILE A 172 9.63 -1.19 -18.39
CA ILE A 172 10.62 -0.31 -17.74
C ILE A 172 11.99 -0.46 -18.42
N LYS A 173 12.39 -1.69 -18.75
CA LYS A 173 13.61 -1.94 -19.51
C LYS A 173 13.57 -1.30 -20.90
N ASN A 174 12.46 -1.40 -21.62
CA ASN A 174 12.32 -0.77 -22.92
C ASN A 174 12.35 0.78 -22.84
N ILE A 175 11.76 1.37 -21.81
CA ILE A 175 11.88 2.82 -21.53
C ILE A 175 13.33 3.19 -21.24
N TYR A 176 14.01 2.43 -20.39
CA TYR A 176 15.43 2.60 -20.06
C TYR A 176 16.31 2.63 -21.31
N ASP A 177 16.10 1.68 -22.24
CA ASP A 177 16.89 1.59 -23.48
C ASP A 177 16.55 2.70 -24.47
N VAL A 178 15.26 2.98 -24.68
CA VAL A 178 14.81 4.01 -25.62
C VAL A 178 15.29 5.40 -25.20
N LEU A 179 15.26 5.68 -23.90
CA LEU A 179 15.69 6.96 -23.34
C LEU A 179 17.18 7.03 -22.98
N GLN A 180 17.92 5.93 -23.18
CA GLN A 180 19.36 5.82 -22.89
C GLN A 180 19.70 6.22 -21.44
N LEU A 181 18.90 5.75 -20.50
CA LEU A 181 19.11 6.04 -19.09
C LEU A 181 20.35 5.30 -18.56
N SER A 182 21.00 5.87 -17.55
CA SER A 182 22.14 5.25 -16.87
C SER A 182 21.75 4.34 -15.70
N ASN A 183 20.60 4.60 -15.07
CA ASN A 183 20.04 3.82 -13.97
C ASN A 183 18.51 4.01 -13.86
N LEU A 184 17.91 3.45 -12.81
CA LEU A 184 16.47 3.56 -12.51
C LEU A 184 16.20 4.31 -11.19
N ASP A 185 17.11 5.17 -10.73
CA ASP A 185 17.00 5.84 -9.42
C ASP A 185 15.76 6.75 -9.34
N THR A 186 15.32 7.28 -10.48
CA THR A 186 14.14 8.14 -10.62
C THR A 186 12.84 7.38 -10.88
N PHE A 187 12.89 6.04 -10.88
CA PHE A 187 11.72 5.19 -11.06
C PHE A 187 11.13 4.81 -9.71
N HIS A 188 9.85 5.12 -9.54
CA HIS A 188 9.09 4.87 -8.33
C HIS A 188 7.83 4.08 -8.66
N PHE A 189 7.79 2.83 -8.20
CA PHE A 189 6.60 1.99 -8.27
C PHE A 189 5.72 2.19 -7.04
N ILE A 190 4.43 2.46 -7.22
CA ILE A 190 3.44 2.67 -6.17
C ILE A 190 2.33 1.64 -6.40
N GLY A 191 2.19 0.68 -5.49
CA GLY A 191 1.24 -0.42 -5.63
C GLY A 191 0.30 -0.51 -4.44
N HIS A 192 -1.00 -0.61 -4.69
CA HIS A 192 -2.01 -0.84 -3.65
C HIS A 192 -2.46 -2.30 -3.63
N SER A 193 -2.65 -2.89 -2.43
CA SER A 193 -3.16 -4.25 -2.27
C SER A 193 -2.29 -5.27 -3.04
N LEU A 194 -2.87 -6.10 -3.92
CA LEU A 194 -2.13 -6.99 -4.84
C LEU A 194 -1.13 -6.23 -5.74
N GLY A 195 -1.39 -4.97 -6.06
CA GLY A 195 -0.49 -4.11 -6.83
C GLY A 195 0.85 -3.84 -6.12
N ALA A 196 0.90 -3.91 -4.78
CA ALA A 196 2.15 -3.79 -4.03
C ALA A 196 3.10 -4.96 -4.33
N HIS A 197 2.57 -6.19 -4.33
CA HIS A 197 3.33 -7.40 -4.67
C HIS A 197 3.68 -7.47 -6.15
N LEU A 198 2.83 -6.94 -7.03
CA LEU A 198 3.16 -6.73 -8.44
C LEU A 198 4.41 -5.85 -8.58
N GLY A 199 4.51 -4.77 -7.80
CA GLY A 199 5.70 -3.92 -7.72
C GLY A 199 6.95 -4.70 -7.27
N GLY A 200 6.82 -5.57 -6.27
CA GLY A 200 7.89 -6.49 -5.84
C GLY A 200 8.34 -7.42 -6.97
N TYR A 201 7.41 -8.09 -7.65
CA TYR A 201 7.73 -8.95 -8.80
C TYR A 201 8.38 -8.17 -9.96
N CYS A 202 7.96 -6.93 -10.19
CA CYS A 202 8.60 -6.03 -11.15
C CYS A 202 10.05 -5.74 -10.77
N GLY A 203 10.30 -5.37 -9.51
CA GLY A 203 11.64 -5.12 -8.98
C GLY A 203 12.55 -6.35 -9.05
N HIS A 204 12.03 -7.52 -8.65
CA HIS A 204 12.73 -8.79 -8.76
C HIS A 204 13.08 -9.14 -10.22
N ALA A 205 12.13 -8.99 -11.15
CA ALA A 205 12.35 -9.31 -12.56
C ALA A 205 13.38 -8.37 -13.21
N LEU A 206 13.39 -7.07 -12.87
CA LEU A 206 14.39 -6.12 -13.33
C LEU A 206 15.81 -6.53 -12.89
N GLN A 207 15.96 -6.92 -11.63
CA GLN A 207 17.25 -7.36 -11.09
C GLN A 207 17.70 -8.66 -11.74
N LYS A 208 16.83 -9.68 -11.76
CA LYS A 208 17.16 -11.03 -12.23
C LYS A 208 17.43 -11.09 -13.74
N LYS A 209 16.66 -10.37 -14.55
CA LYS A 209 16.76 -10.46 -16.03
C LYS A 209 17.66 -9.41 -16.66
N PHE A 210 17.72 -8.21 -16.07
CA PHE A 210 18.35 -7.05 -16.71
C PHE A 210 19.46 -6.43 -15.89
N ASN A 211 19.72 -6.94 -14.68
CA ASN A 211 20.68 -6.36 -13.74
C ASN A 211 20.39 -4.88 -13.45
N LEU A 212 19.10 -4.52 -13.39
CA LEU A 212 18.62 -3.18 -13.07
C LEU A 212 17.88 -3.20 -11.74
N LYS A 213 18.04 -2.15 -10.91
CA LYS A 213 17.38 -2.05 -9.61
C LYS A 213 16.53 -0.78 -9.55
N LEU A 214 15.23 -0.93 -9.25
CA LEU A 214 14.31 0.19 -9.10
C LEU A 214 14.78 1.14 -8.00
N GLY A 215 14.60 2.45 -8.22
CA GLY A 215 14.90 3.48 -7.23
C GLY A 215 14.00 3.38 -6.00
N ARG A 216 12.69 3.16 -6.19
CA ARG A 216 11.74 3.05 -5.08
C ARG A 216 10.54 2.16 -5.37
N ILE A 217 10.07 1.42 -4.37
CA ILE A 217 8.73 0.83 -4.32
C ILE A 217 8.00 1.36 -3.08
N THR A 218 6.76 1.83 -3.23
CA THR A 218 5.85 2.10 -2.11
C THR A 218 4.71 1.10 -2.13
N GLY A 219 4.59 0.33 -1.05
CA GLY A 219 3.47 -0.59 -0.82
C GLY A 219 2.37 0.10 -0.04
N LEU A 220 1.18 0.22 -0.63
CA LEU A 220 0.01 0.81 -0.01
C LEU A 220 -0.90 -0.34 0.45
N ASP A 221 -0.84 -0.63 1.74
CA ASP A 221 -1.51 -1.74 2.41
C ASP A 221 -1.42 -3.07 1.61
N PRO A 222 -0.20 -3.63 1.45
CA PRO A 222 0.03 -4.84 0.66
C PRO A 222 -0.84 -6.01 1.15
N ALA A 223 -1.40 -6.81 0.25
CA ALA A 223 -2.37 -7.84 0.63
C ALA A 223 -1.75 -8.99 1.46
N ALA A 224 -2.34 -9.34 2.60
CA ALA A 224 -1.92 -10.49 3.42
C ALA A 224 -2.24 -11.86 2.80
N PRO A 225 -3.47 -12.13 2.30
CA PRO A 225 -3.81 -13.48 1.86
C PRO A 225 -2.92 -13.91 0.69
N TYR A 226 -2.27 -15.08 0.83
CA TYR A 226 -1.31 -15.69 -0.12
C TYR A 226 0.11 -15.08 -0.10
N PHE A 227 0.40 -14.14 0.81
CA PHE A 227 1.71 -13.46 0.93
C PHE A 227 2.23 -13.39 2.37
N SER A 228 1.36 -13.31 3.39
CA SER A 228 1.80 -13.34 4.79
C SER A 228 2.55 -14.64 5.10
N ASN A 229 3.61 -14.52 5.88
CA ASN A 229 4.52 -15.61 6.25
C ASN A 229 5.17 -16.38 5.08
N THR A 230 5.09 -15.88 3.83
CA THR A 230 5.81 -16.50 2.71
C THR A 230 7.26 -16.03 2.66
N VAL A 231 8.11 -16.81 2.00
CA VAL A 231 9.47 -16.37 1.63
C VAL A 231 9.44 -15.09 0.79
N THR A 232 10.53 -14.32 0.85
CA THR A 232 10.63 -13.00 0.21
C THR A 232 10.39 -13.04 -1.30
N LEU A 233 10.76 -14.12 -2.00
CA LEU A 233 10.49 -14.31 -3.43
C LEU A 233 9.00 -14.24 -3.80
N VAL A 234 8.12 -14.61 -2.87
CA VAL A 234 6.67 -14.75 -3.11
C VAL A 234 5.92 -13.45 -2.86
N ARG A 235 6.52 -12.46 -2.20
CA ARG A 235 5.88 -11.21 -1.78
C ARG A 235 6.75 -9.99 -2.08
N LEU A 236 6.26 -8.81 -1.70
CA LEU A 236 7.07 -7.60 -1.70
C LEU A 236 8.08 -7.71 -0.55
N ASP A 237 9.31 -7.29 -0.80
CA ASP A 237 10.39 -7.24 0.17
C ASP A 237 11.29 -6.03 -0.08
N LYS A 238 11.98 -5.57 0.97
CA LYS A 238 12.94 -4.46 0.89
C LYS A 238 14.02 -4.65 -0.18
N SER A 239 14.38 -5.89 -0.51
CA SER A 239 15.37 -6.19 -1.56
C SER A 239 14.91 -5.87 -2.99
N ASP A 240 13.61 -5.68 -3.23
CA ASP A 240 13.05 -5.48 -4.57
C ASP A 240 13.39 -4.11 -5.19
N ALA A 241 13.81 -3.13 -4.37
CA ALA A 241 14.24 -1.81 -4.82
C ALA A 241 15.36 -1.25 -3.94
N GLN A 242 15.93 -0.10 -4.32
CA GLN A 242 16.91 0.62 -3.49
C GLN A 242 16.28 1.18 -2.22
N TYR A 243 14.99 1.52 -2.27
CA TYR A 243 14.20 1.94 -1.14
C TYR A 243 12.78 1.39 -1.25
N VAL A 244 12.27 0.88 -0.13
CA VAL A 244 10.92 0.30 -0.06
C VAL A 244 10.25 0.87 1.17
N ASP A 245 9.10 1.50 1.00
CA ASP A 245 8.32 2.03 2.11
C ASP A 245 6.86 1.56 2.07
N ILE A 246 6.33 1.18 3.22
CA ILE A 246 5.02 0.54 3.32
C ILE A 246 4.11 1.38 4.21
N ILE A 247 2.86 1.57 3.79
CA ILE A 247 1.81 2.13 4.65
C ILE A 247 0.83 1.01 4.97
N HIS A 248 0.84 0.52 6.20
CA HIS A 248 -0.11 -0.46 6.71
C HIS A 248 -1.33 0.29 7.23
N SER A 249 -2.53 -0.02 6.74
CA SER A 249 -3.76 0.64 7.17
C SER A 249 -4.90 -0.33 7.48
N ASN A 250 -4.79 -1.60 7.09
CA ASN A 250 -5.74 -2.66 7.43
C ASN A 250 -5.06 -4.00 7.78
N ALA A 251 -4.00 -3.94 8.59
CA ALA A 251 -3.18 -5.07 9.02
C ALA A 251 -3.80 -5.95 10.14
N MET A 252 -5.13 -6.04 10.21
CA MET A 252 -5.79 -6.95 11.15
C MET A 252 -5.76 -8.40 10.63
N PRO A 253 -5.95 -9.42 11.49
CA PRO A 253 -6.19 -10.76 11.00
C PRO A 253 -7.36 -10.81 10.02
N LEU A 254 -7.30 -11.68 9.01
CA LEU A 254 -8.35 -11.80 7.97
C LEU A 254 -9.74 -12.09 8.56
N TYR A 255 -9.82 -12.81 9.68
CA TYR A 255 -11.07 -13.05 10.41
C TYR A 255 -11.70 -11.75 10.95
N PHE A 256 -10.90 -10.71 11.22
CA PHE A 256 -11.38 -9.38 11.58
C PHE A 256 -11.45 -8.44 10.36
N SER A 257 -11.54 -9.02 9.17
CA SER A 257 -11.63 -8.27 7.90
C SER A 257 -10.42 -7.36 7.66
N GLY A 258 -9.23 -7.82 8.09
CA GLY A 258 -7.97 -7.21 7.68
C GLY A 258 -7.45 -7.84 6.40
N PHE A 259 -7.19 -6.99 5.41
CA PHE A 259 -6.65 -7.40 4.12
C PHE A 259 -5.16 -7.12 3.98
N GLY A 260 -4.60 -6.24 4.81
CA GLY A 260 -3.20 -5.84 4.75
C GLY A 260 -2.27 -6.81 5.48
N ILE A 261 -1.04 -6.95 5.00
CA ILE A 261 0.05 -7.65 5.67
C ILE A 261 0.44 -6.90 6.95
N SER A 262 0.71 -7.65 8.02
CA SER A 262 1.08 -7.09 9.33
C SER A 262 2.60 -7.02 9.52
N GLU A 263 3.31 -7.89 8.82
CA GLU A 263 4.74 -8.02 8.87
C GLU A 263 5.41 -6.77 8.27
N PRO A 264 6.46 -6.22 8.90
CA PRO A 264 7.24 -5.16 8.30
C PRO A 264 8.05 -5.76 7.14
N ILE A 265 7.77 -5.29 5.91
CA ILE A 265 8.37 -5.82 4.68
C ILE A 265 9.17 -4.78 3.90
N GLY A 266 9.19 -3.52 4.36
CA GLY A 266 9.97 -2.43 3.75
C GLY A 266 11.30 -2.14 4.43
N HIS A 267 11.99 -1.11 3.95
CA HIS A 267 13.01 -0.43 4.73
C HIS A 267 12.37 0.43 5.83
N VAL A 268 11.21 1.02 5.50
CA VAL A 268 10.40 1.83 6.41
C VAL A 268 8.95 1.37 6.33
N ASP A 269 8.36 1.03 7.47
CA ASP A 269 7.00 0.52 7.58
C ASP A 269 6.20 1.46 8.50
N PHE A 270 5.19 2.13 7.94
CA PHE A 270 4.33 3.07 8.64
C PHE A 270 3.05 2.38 9.10
N PHE A 271 2.72 2.52 10.39
CA PHE A 271 1.51 2.00 11.02
C PHE A 271 0.65 3.16 11.56
N PRO A 272 0.07 4.00 10.67
CA PRO A 272 -0.87 5.05 11.07
C PRO A 272 -2.04 4.43 11.84
N ASN A 273 -2.33 4.98 13.01
CA ASN A 273 -3.37 4.52 13.93
C ASN A 273 -3.22 3.03 14.29
N GLY A 274 -1.97 2.58 14.48
CA GLY A 274 -1.63 1.17 14.73
C GLY A 274 -1.73 0.27 13.51
N GLY A 275 -1.97 0.84 12.32
CA GLY A 275 -2.01 0.14 11.04
C GLY A 275 -3.21 -0.78 10.81
N SER A 276 -4.21 -0.75 11.70
CA SER A 276 -5.32 -1.71 11.70
C SER A 276 -6.68 -1.07 11.40
N VAL A 277 -7.11 -0.12 12.23
CA VAL A 277 -8.41 0.55 12.14
C VAL A 277 -8.20 2.04 12.04
N GLN A 278 -8.66 2.63 10.94
CA GLN A 278 -8.40 4.02 10.61
C GLN A 278 -9.56 4.91 11.09
N PRO A 279 -9.26 6.08 11.67
CA PRO A 279 -10.28 7.06 12.04
C PRO A 279 -11.18 7.38 10.84
N GLY A 280 -12.48 7.50 11.08
CA GLY A 280 -13.48 7.74 10.03
C GLY A 280 -13.98 6.48 9.32
N CYS A 281 -13.31 5.33 9.44
CA CYS A 281 -13.77 4.05 8.90
C CYS A 281 -14.67 3.27 9.88
N LYS A 282 -15.69 3.94 10.45
CA LYS A 282 -16.56 3.32 11.47
C LYS A 282 -17.41 2.18 10.89
N ASN A 283 -17.44 1.07 11.63
CA ASN A 283 -18.23 -0.15 11.42
C ASN A 283 -19.74 -0.01 11.70
N ASP A 284 -20.28 1.21 11.84
CA ASP A 284 -21.62 1.45 12.38
C ASP A 284 -22.49 2.20 11.37
N LYS A 285 -22.84 1.50 10.28
CA LYS A 285 -24.15 1.49 9.60
C LYS A 285 -23.97 0.87 8.20
N PRO A 286 -24.75 -0.16 7.81
CA PRO A 286 -24.87 -0.48 6.40
C PRO A 286 -25.36 0.77 5.68
N TYR A 287 -24.59 1.22 4.70
CA TYR A 287 -24.97 2.35 3.86
C TYR A 287 -26.27 1.99 3.14
N GLN A 288 -27.38 2.64 3.51
CA GLN A 288 -28.67 2.53 2.80
C GLN A 288 -28.61 3.31 1.48
N GLY A 289 -27.63 2.99 0.63
CA GLY A 289 -27.54 3.49 -0.74
C GLY A 289 -28.36 2.61 -1.68
N ILE A 290 -28.94 3.25 -2.69
CA ILE A 290 -29.91 2.70 -3.67
C ILE A 290 -29.21 1.79 -4.71
N ASP A 291 -28.21 1.00 -4.30
CA ASP A 291 -27.64 -0.06 -5.13
C ASP A 291 -27.92 -1.39 -4.43
N ASN A 292 -28.84 -2.17 -5.01
CA ASN A 292 -29.39 -3.43 -4.48
C ASN A 292 -28.40 -4.61 -4.51
N ASP A 293 -27.11 -4.38 -4.77
CA ASP A 293 -26.12 -5.45 -4.77
C ASP A 293 -25.45 -5.57 -3.39
N MET A 294 -25.89 -6.57 -2.63
CA MET A 294 -25.35 -6.95 -1.32
C MET A 294 -23.82 -7.13 -1.33
N TYR A 295 -23.26 -7.58 -2.46
CA TYR A 295 -21.81 -7.75 -2.64
C TYR A 295 -21.07 -6.40 -2.67
N SER A 296 -21.56 -5.44 -3.46
CA SER A 296 -21.00 -4.07 -3.50
C SER A 296 -21.00 -3.40 -2.12
N GLN A 297 -22.01 -3.65 -1.28
CA GLN A 297 -22.12 -3.06 0.04
C GLN A 297 -21.14 -3.70 1.05
N VAL A 298 -20.91 -5.01 0.97
CA VAL A 298 -19.95 -5.72 1.83
C VAL A 298 -18.50 -5.37 1.45
N VAL A 299 -18.18 -5.31 0.14
CA VAL A 299 -16.85 -4.86 -0.33
C VAL A 299 -16.58 -3.44 0.14
N LYS A 300 -17.53 -2.50 -0.06
CA LYS A 300 -17.39 -1.10 0.36
C LYS A 300 -17.26 -0.92 1.87
N TYR A 301 -17.92 -1.77 2.67
CA TYR A 301 -17.86 -1.74 4.12
C TYR A 301 -16.47 -2.14 4.65
N VAL A 302 -15.79 -3.10 4.01
CA VAL A 302 -14.47 -3.56 4.44
C VAL A 302 -13.33 -2.76 3.81
N SER A 303 -13.55 -2.13 2.65
CA SER A 303 -12.51 -1.40 1.93
C SER A 303 -12.00 -0.12 2.61
N CYS A 304 -12.76 0.58 3.47
CA CYS A 304 -12.32 1.91 3.95
C CYS A 304 -10.94 1.92 4.64
N ASN A 305 -10.65 0.94 5.50
CA ASN A 305 -9.34 0.84 6.15
C ASN A 305 -8.24 0.52 5.13
N HIS A 306 -8.53 -0.37 4.19
CA HIS A 306 -7.63 -0.77 3.12
C HIS A 306 -7.34 0.37 2.12
N GLU A 307 -8.33 1.23 1.86
CA GLU A 307 -8.22 2.40 0.99
C GLU A 307 -7.41 3.54 1.63
N ARG A 308 -7.42 3.64 2.96
CA ARG A 308 -6.76 4.74 3.69
C ARG A 308 -5.28 4.88 3.32
N SER A 309 -4.56 3.79 3.05
CA SER A 309 -3.14 3.83 2.68
C SER A 309 -2.87 4.73 1.45
N TYR A 310 -3.66 4.63 0.38
CA TYR A 310 -3.45 5.47 -0.80
C TYR A 310 -3.91 6.91 -0.59
N GLU A 311 -4.86 7.13 0.32
CA GLU A 311 -5.31 8.46 0.67
C GLU A 311 -4.24 9.22 1.46
N LEU A 312 -3.61 8.55 2.44
CA LEU A 312 -2.48 9.10 3.20
C LEU A 312 -1.29 9.36 2.27
N PHE A 313 -0.96 8.41 1.37
CA PHE A 313 0.12 8.63 0.40
C PHE A 313 -0.15 9.82 -0.52
N THR A 314 -1.36 9.93 -1.07
CA THR A 314 -1.71 11.02 -1.99
C THR A 314 -1.67 12.37 -1.29
N GLU A 315 -2.18 12.46 -0.05
CA GLU A 315 -2.07 13.69 0.76
C GLU A 315 -0.61 14.03 1.10
N SER A 316 0.24 13.03 1.32
CA SER A 316 1.66 13.22 1.62
C SER A 316 2.49 13.80 0.47
N VAL A 317 1.98 13.81 -0.77
CA VAL A 317 2.70 14.40 -1.92
C VAL A 317 2.88 15.90 -1.72
N ALA A 318 1.83 16.60 -1.28
CA ALA A 318 1.83 18.03 -0.98
C ALA A 318 1.10 18.27 0.36
N PRO A 319 1.72 17.88 1.50
CA PRO A 319 1.03 17.83 2.77
C PRO A 319 0.88 19.23 3.38
N LEU A 320 -0.24 19.47 4.07
CA LEU A 320 -0.49 20.72 4.80
C LEU A 320 0.23 20.78 6.16
N CYS A 321 0.84 19.68 6.58
CA CYS A 321 1.60 19.57 7.82
C CYS A 321 2.79 18.61 7.65
N PRO A 322 3.71 18.50 8.63
CA PRO A 322 4.89 17.64 8.53
C PRO A 322 4.61 16.15 8.26
N PHE A 323 3.43 15.66 8.67
CA PHE A 323 2.98 14.28 8.50
C PHE A 323 3.95 13.22 9.07
N MET A 324 4.55 13.53 10.22
CA MET A 324 5.61 12.72 10.83
C MET A 324 5.07 11.46 11.51
N ALA A 325 5.80 10.36 11.36
CA ALA A 325 5.68 9.17 12.17
C ALA A 325 6.98 8.93 12.96
N ILE A 326 6.87 8.30 14.13
CA ILE A 326 7.97 8.09 15.08
C ILE A 326 8.18 6.61 15.37
N GLN A 327 9.45 6.20 15.46
CA GLN A 327 9.82 4.84 15.80
C GLN A 327 9.45 4.57 17.24
N CYS A 328 8.76 3.47 17.48
CA CYS A 328 8.43 3.02 18.81
C CYS A 328 8.44 1.50 18.89
N LYS A 329 8.44 0.95 20.11
CA LYS A 329 8.41 -0.51 20.32
C LYS A 329 7.09 -1.14 19.85
N SER A 330 5.98 -0.46 20.09
CA SER A 330 4.64 -0.85 19.65
C SER A 330 3.75 0.38 19.57
N TYR A 331 2.54 0.21 19.03
CA TYR A 331 1.56 1.30 18.98
C TYR A 331 1.08 1.71 20.38
N GLU A 332 0.93 0.74 21.29
CA GLU A 332 0.55 0.98 22.69
C GLU A 332 1.60 1.82 23.40
N ALA A 333 2.89 1.47 23.26
CA ALA A 333 3.97 2.27 23.82
C ALA A 333 4.00 3.71 23.25
N PHE A 334 3.63 3.88 21.98
CA PHE A 334 3.48 5.20 21.37
C PHE A 334 2.30 5.97 22.00
N LEU A 335 1.16 5.32 22.25
CA LEU A 335 -0.01 5.94 22.90
C LEU A 335 0.24 6.31 24.38
N GLU A 336 1.06 5.52 25.08
CA GLU A 336 1.53 5.78 26.45
C GLU A 336 2.51 6.96 26.54
N GLY A 337 2.99 7.50 25.41
CA GLY A 337 3.95 8.60 25.40
C GLY A 337 5.40 8.18 25.64
N ASN A 338 5.74 6.90 25.42
CA ASN A 338 7.14 6.44 25.56
C ASN A 338 8.05 6.95 24.43
N CYS A 339 7.47 7.41 23.32
CA CYS A 339 8.16 7.83 22.10
C CYS A 339 7.60 9.18 21.62
N THR A 340 8.11 10.29 22.18
CA THR A 340 7.56 11.64 21.91
C THR A 340 8.51 12.60 21.19
N THR A 341 9.82 12.29 21.17
CA THR A 341 10.84 13.17 20.57
C THR A 341 11.64 12.48 19.49
N CYS A 342 11.85 13.19 18.37
CA CYS A 342 12.75 12.75 17.30
C CYS A 342 14.20 12.97 17.71
N ASP A 343 14.88 11.90 18.10
CA ASP A 343 16.24 11.93 18.63
C ASP A 343 17.05 10.70 18.17
N LYS A 344 18.20 10.44 18.80
CA LYS A 344 19.05 9.29 18.47
C LYS A 344 18.40 7.94 18.84
N LYS A 345 17.40 7.92 19.72
CA LYS A 345 16.68 6.73 20.17
C LYS A 345 15.42 6.50 19.32
N HIS A 346 14.71 7.56 18.93
CA HIS A 346 13.50 7.46 18.14
C HIS A 346 13.66 8.17 16.80
N ILE A 347 13.66 7.36 15.74
CA ILE A 347 13.73 7.85 14.37
C ILE A 347 12.37 8.42 13.96
N CYS A 348 12.40 9.55 13.25
CA CYS A 348 11.20 10.13 12.67
C CYS A 348 11.32 10.25 11.15
N VAL A 349 10.27 9.82 10.45
CA VAL A 349 10.17 9.90 8.99
C VAL A 349 8.75 10.38 8.64
N PRO A 350 8.60 11.32 7.69
CA PRO A 350 7.27 11.69 7.21
C PRO A 350 6.63 10.50 6.48
N ILE A 351 5.35 10.26 6.72
CA ILE A 351 4.57 9.22 6.05
C ILE A 351 4.53 9.51 4.55
N GLY A 352 4.78 8.49 3.73
CA GLY A 352 4.54 8.52 2.29
C GLY A 352 5.61 9.21 1.46
N PHE A 353 5.22 10.11 0.56
CA PHE A 353 6.03 10.54 -0.59
C PHE A 353 7.43 11.07 -0.23
N HIS A 354 7.57 11.84 0.85
CA HIS A 354 8.86 12.46 1.23
C HIS A 354 9.81 11.55 2.01
N SER A 355 9.38 10.32 2.37
CA SER A 355 10.09 9.38 3.24
C SER A 355 11.51 9.04 2.76
N GLN A 356 11.70 8.82 1.46
CA GLN A 356 13.00 8.43 0.88
C GLN A 356 14.11 9.45 1.15
N SER A 357 13.80 10.74 1.05
CA SER A 357 14.79 11.80 1.28
C SER A 357 15.25 11.83 2.74
N PHE A 358 14.35 11.54 3.68
CA PHE A 358 14.65 11.43 5.11
C PHE A 358 15.43 10.16 5.39
N TYR A 359 15.03 9.03 4.84
CA TYR A 359 15.74 7.75 5.00
C TYR A 359 17.20 7.84 4.50
N LYS A 360 17.45 8.45 3.34
CA LYS A 360 18.81 8.69 2.84
C LYS A 360 19.66 9.54 3.79
N ARG A 361 19.07 10.56 4.44
CA ARG A 361 19.77 11.36 5.46
C ARG A 361 20.06 10.57 6.74
N LEU A 362 19.15 9.69 7.14
CA LEU A 362 19.37 8.80 8.28
C LEU A 362 20.51 7.82 8.00
N GLN A 363 20.58 7.29 6.78
CA GLN A 363 21.67 6.42 6.32
C GLN A 363 23.02 7.15 6.33
N SER A 364 23.09 8.36 5.74
CA SER A 364 24.33 9.13 5.71
C SER A 364 24.85 9.51 7.09
N ASN A 365 23.94 9.61 8.07
CA ASN A 365 24.28 9.91 9.46
C ASN A 365 24.57 8.66 10.31
N GLY A 366 24.53 7.45 9.72
CA GLY A 366 24.78 6.19 10.42
C GLY A 366 23.71 5.81 11.45
N LEU A 367 22.49 6.35 11.33
CA LEU A 367 21.39 6.07 12.27
C LEU A 367 20.56 4.85 11.86
N VAL A 368 20.64 4.43 10.59
CA VAL A 368 19.91 3.27 10.06
C VAL A 368 20.82 2.42 9.19
N ASP A 369 20.64 1.11 9.27
CA ASP A 369 21.26 0.13 8.38
C ASP A 369 20.23 -0.33 7.33
N THR A 370 20.68 -0.83 6.19
CA THR A 370 19.83 -1.42 5.14
C THR A 370 19.22 -2.76 5.58
N ASN A 371 19.79 -3.41 6.59
CA ASN A 371 19.32 -4.71 7.07
C ASN A 371 18.20 -4.63 8.10
N THR A 372 17.91 -3.46 8.67
CA THR A 372 16.86 -3.32 9.68
C THR A 372 15.59 -2.71 9.10
N ASN A 373 14.44 -3.30 9.45
CA ASN A 373 13.14 -2.73 9.15
C ASN A 373 12.79 -1.70 10.22
N ILE A 374 12.30 -0.53 9.83
CA ILE A 374 11.94 0.55 10.76
C ILE A 374 10.42 0.66 10.83
N ALA A 375 9.84 0.22 11.94
CA ALA A 375 8.41 0.40 12.21
C ALA A 375 8.16 1.77 12.88
N LEU A 376 7.27 2.56 12.27
CA LEU A 376 6.94 3.92 12.69
C LEU A 376 5.44 4.07 12.93
N TYR A 377 5.07 4.80 13.97
CA TYR A 377 3.69 5.02 14.39
C TYR A 377 3.30 6.49 14.34
N ALA A 378 2.02 6.75 14.07
CA ALA A 378 1.44 8.08 14.07
C ALA A 378 -0.07 8.00 14.32
N MET A 379 -0.68 9.07 14.82
CA MET A 379 -2.13 9.27 14.76
C MET A 379 -2.49 10.17 13.57
N THR A 380 -3.57 9.85 12.86
CA THR A 380 -4.12 10.67 11.78
C THR A 380 -5.58 11.06 12.07
N GLY A 381 -6.09 12.05 11.34
CA GLY A 381 -7.49 12.47 11.42
C GLY A 381 -8.45 11.50 10.74
N SER A 382 -9.75 11.64 11.04
CA SER A 382 -10.82 10.87 10.40
C SER A 382 -11.28 11.41 9.04
N THR A 383 -10.89 12.64 8.70
CA THR A 383 -11.28 13.36 7.48
C THR A 383 -10.09 14.17 6.97
N LYS A 384 -10.06 14.48 5.66
CA LYS A 384 -9.03 15.34 5.05
C LYS A 384 -9.03 16.75 5.66
N PRO A 385 -7.86 17.37 5.85
CA PRO A 385 -6.54 16.75 5.78
C PRO A 385 -6.38 15.72 6.92
N PHE A 386 -5.89 14.52 6.59
CA PHE A 386 -5.65 13.45 7.57
C PHE A 386 -4.40 13.71 8.40
N CYS A 387 -3.42 14.41 7.85
CA CYS A 387 -2.18 14.68 8.53
C CYS A 387 -2.44 15.44 9.85
N ARG A 388 -1.66 15.12 10.90
CA ARG A 388 -1.76 15.73 12.22
C ARG A 388 -0.37 16.12 12.72
N VAL A 389 -0.34 17.04 13.68
CA VAL A 389 0.85 17.38 14.46
C VAL A 389 0.61 16.86 15.87
N HIS A 390 1.57 16.09 16.41
CA HIS A 390 1.47 15.54 17.76
C HIS A 390 2.19 16.45 18.76
N TYR A 391 1.59 16.60 19.93
CA TYR A 391 2.13 17.37 21.05
C TYR A 391 2.09 16.51 22.30
N GLU A 392 3.18 16.54 23.07
CA GLU A 392 3.20 16.04 24.44
C GLU A 392 2.83 17.18 25.38
N VAL A 393 1.84 16.97 26.25
CA VAL A 393 1.37 17.97 27.21
C VAL A 393 1.44 17.40 28.62
N THR A 394 2.31 17.96 29.45
CA THR A 394 2.41 17.62 30.88
C THR A 394 1.67 18.66 31.72
N ILE A 395 0.59 18.25 32.40
CA ILE A 395 -0.08 19.10 33.38
C ILE A 395 0.53 18.86 34.76
N LYS A 396 1.02 19.92 35.40
CA LYS A 396 1.42 19.91 36.80
C LYS A 396 0.26 20.40 37.64
N VAL A 397 -0.36 19.52 38.41
CA VAL A 397 -1.41 19.88 39.37
C VAL A 397 -0.77 20.53 40.60
N SER A 398 -1.46 21.51 41.20
CA SER A 398 -0.96 22.21 42.40
C SER A 398 -0.66 21.22 43.53
N ASN A 399 0.42 21.49 44.26
CA ASN A 399 0.82 20.72 45.44
C ASN A 399 0.87 21.59 46.71
N SER A 400 0.26 22.78 46.67
CA SER A 400 0.26 23.74 47.78
C SER A 400 -0.46 23.19 49.01
N THR A 401 -0.22 23.79 50.17
CA THR A 401 -0.86 23.40 51.44
C THR A 401 -2.38 23.51 51.32
N GLU A 402 -2.88 24.58 50.71
CA GLU A 402 -4.31 24.81 50.47
C GLU A 402 -4.91 23.72 49.58
N SER A 403 -4.20 23.31 48.52
CA SER A 403 -4.65 22.23 47.62
C SER A 403 -4.68 20.88 48.33
N ARG A 404 -3.71 20.59 49.21
CA ARG A 404 -3.72 19.36 50.02
C ARG A 404 -4.81 19.36 51.08
N ILE A 405 -5.11 20.52 51.68
CA ILE A 405 -6.21 20.70 52.65
C ILE A 405 -7.56 20.54 51.94
N HIS A 406 -7.71 21.11 50.74
CA HIS A 406 -8.93 20.97 49.94
C HIS A 406 -9.26 19.50 49.63
N GLY A 407 -8.22 18.68 49.40
CA GLY A 407 -8.40 17.28 49.00
C GLY A 407 -8.65 17.12 47.51
N PRO A 408 -8.84 15.87 47.02
CA PRO A 408 -8.93 15.58 45.60
C PRO A 408 -10.24 16.07 44.98
N ASP A 409 -10.15 16.72 43.82
CA ASP A 409 -11.29 16.95 42.95
C ASP A 409 -11.45 15.80 41.94
N VAL A 410 -12.69 15.37 41.71
CA VAL A 410 -13.02 14.36 40.71
C VAL A 410 -13.64 15.04 39.50
N GLY A 411 -12.98 14.96 38.35
CA GLY A 411 -13.44 15.59 37.13
C GLY A 411 -12.70 15.09 35.90
N ARG A 412 -13.04 15.69 34.75
CA ARG A 412 -12.33 15.47 33.48
C ARG A 412 -11.60 16.75 33.12
N VAL A 413 -10.33 16.62 32.74
CA VAL A 413 -9.57 17.73 32.22
C VAL A 413 -9.61 17.66 30.69
N SER A 414 -10.03 18.74 30.06
CA SER A 414 -9.94 18.89 28.60
C SER A 414 -8.85 19.88 28.25
N ILE A 415 -8.02 19.54 27.26
CA ILE A 415 -6.99 20.44 26.72
C ILE A 415 -7.30 20.75 25.27
N THR A 416 -7.21 22.04 24.94
CA THR A 416 -7.21 22.56 23.57
C THR A 416 -6.03 23.51 23.44
N LEU A 417 -5.12 23.22 22.50
CA LEU A 417 -4.04 24.14 22.15
C LEU A 417 -4.58 25.19 21.18
N VAL A 418 -4.22 26.45 21.39
CA VAL A 418 -4.61 27.57 20.53
C VAL A 418 -3.34 28.22 20.00
N ASP A 419 -3.20 28.30 18.68
CA ASP A 419 -2.06 28.97 18.05
C ASP A 419 -2.23 30.50 18.02
N ARG A 420 -1.20 31.21 17.52
CA ARG A 420 -1.20 32.68 17.41
C ARG A 420 -2.27 33.22 16.43
N ASN A 421 -2.83 32.37 15.58
CA ASN A 421 -3.86 32.70 14.59
C ASN A 421 -5.26 32.28 15.06
N ASN A 422 -5.44 31.93 16.34
CA ASN A 422 -6.66 31.39 16.92
C ASN A 422 -7.12 30.04 16.34
N ASN A 423 -6.24 29.29 15.66
CA ASN A 423 -6.54 27.91 15.30
C ASN A 423 -6.49 27.03 16.54
N LYS A 424 -7.44 26.11 16.64
CA LYS A 424 -7.59 25.20 17.78
C LYS A 424 -7.16 23.79 17.41
N SER A 425 -6.48 23.10 18.32
CA SER A 425 -6.24 21.66 18.19
C SER A 425 -7.55 20.88 18.34
N ASP A 426 -7.49 19.58 18.02
CA ASP A 426 -8.52 18.63 18.42
C ASP A 426 -8.70 18.69 19.96
N HIS A 427 -9.96 18.58 20.42
CA HIS A 427 -10.30 18.62 21.83
C HIS A 427 -9.97 17.28 22.49
N LYS A 428 -8.98 17.24 23.40
CA LYS A 428 -8.58 16.00 24.07
C LYS A 428 -9.06 15.98 25.51
N LEU A 429 -9.86 14.96 25.85
CA LEU A 429 -10.23 14.63 27.22
C LEU A 429 -9.14 13.74 27.83
N MET A 430 -8.68 14.10 29.03
CA MET A 430 -7.92 13.20 29.90
C MET A 430 -8.92 12.42 30.74
N ASN A 431 -8.93 11.08 30.61
CA ASN A 431 -9.83 10.07 31.19
C ASN A 431 -10.77 9.35 30.20
N ASP A 432 -10.23 8.91 29.06
CA ASP A 432 -10.58 7.55 28.65
C ASP A 432 -9.38 6.70 29.06
N GLU A 433 -9.61 5.53 29.67
CA GLU A 433 -8.57 4.52 29.84
C GLU A 433 -7.81 4.41 28.50
N GLN A 434 -6.58 4.91 28.47
CA GLN A 434 -5.70 4.81 27.31
C GLN A 434 -5.15 3.39 27.21
#